data_AF-A0A2V9WUX0-F1
#
_entry.id   AF-A0A2V9WUX0-F1
#
_cell.length_a   1.000
_cell.length_b   1.000
_cell.length_c   1.000
_cell.angle_alpha   90.00
_cell.angle_beta   90.00
_cell.angle_gamma   90.00
#
_symmetry.space_group_name_H-M   'P 1'
#
loop_
_entity.id
_entity.type
_entity.pdbx_description
1 polymer ?
#
loop_
_entity_poly.entity_id
_entity_poly.type
_entity_poly.pdbx_seq_one_letter_code
_entity_poly.pdbx_strand_id
1 'polypeptide(L)'
;MKPIEIDSLRDVIRKEIANPVPHRPLPTESVASILEHDFDATIQYWMGLVEDDQELTCIPLSFEERSGHLPHLLADLIYRLRLPPNSKANISLLARQHGDHRRKQGYTAAMVVEESRILEVSIFNTLQNNQPRVDFSQVLLDIMTIADEVDSQLEQAMHSFEAWPGSAGSAA
;
A
#
# COMPACT_ATOMS: atom_id res chain seq x y z
N MET A 1 24.75 -11.60 31.77
CA MET A 1 25.40 -10.79 30.71
C MET A 1 26.71 -10.24 31.27
N LYS A 2 27.85 -10.53 30.65
CA LYS A 2 29.14 -9.94 31.09
C LYS A 2 29.26 -8.52 30.50
N PRO A 3 29.77 -7.53 31.24
CA PRO A 3 29.98 -6.18 30.72
C PRO A 3 30.97 -6.23 29.57
N ILE A 4 30.67 -5.55 28.46
CA ILE A 4 31.63 -5.35 27.38
C ILE A 4 32.62 -4.30 27.88
N GLU A 5 33.86 -4.73 28.13
CA GLU A 5 34.95 -3.83 28.49
C GLU A 5 35.29 -2.93 27.29
N ILE A 6 35.32 -1.61 27.52
CA ILE A 6 35.47 -0.59 26.47
C ILE A 6 36.75 -0.79 25.65
N ASP A 7 37.81 -1.32 26.25
CA ASP A 7 39.06 -1.64 25.56
C ASP A 7 38.89 -2.75 24.51
N SER A 8 38.02 -3.72 24.77
CA SER A 8 37.66 -4.77 23.80
C SER A 8 36.92 -4.20 22.59
N LEU A 9 36.08 -3.17 22.78
CA LEU A 9 35.35 -2.53 21.69
C LEU A 9 36.29 -1.75 20.76
N ARG A 10 37.27 -1.04 21.32
CA ARG A 10 38.28 -0.30 20.54
C ARG A 10 39.11 -1.22 19.65
N ASP A 11 39.49 -2.38 20.17
CA ASP A 11 40.32 -3.34 19.45
C ASP A 11 39.52 -4.03 18.33
N VAL A 12 38.23 -4.30 18.56
CA VAL A 12 37.31 -4.80 17.52
C VAL A 12 37.17 -3.77 16.39
N ILE A 13 36.89 -2.50 16.70
CA ILE A 13 36.74 -1.44 15.68
C ILE A 13 38.03 -1.30 14.85
N ARG A 14 39.21 -1.29 15.48
CA ARG A 14 40.49 -1.19 14.77
C ARG A 14 40.73 -2.38 13.85
N LYS A 15 40.35 -3.58 14.29
CA LYS A 15 40.49 -4.81 13.49
C LYS A 15 39.57 -4.81 12.26
N GLU A 16 38.33 -4.35 12.41
CA GLU A 16 37.38 -4.21 11.30
C GLU A 16 37.81 -3.12 10.30
N ILE A 17 38.33 -1.98 10.77
CA ILE A 17 38.87 -0.93 9.89
C ILE A 17 40.12 -1.41 9.14
N ALA A 18 40.97 -2.22 9.78
CA ALA A 18 42.20 -2.74 9.17
C ALA A 18 41.92 -3.86 8.15
N ASN A 19 40.81 -4.57 8.29
CA ASN A 19 40.36 -5.62 7.37
C ASN A 19 38.94 -5.32 6.90
N PRO A 20 38.74 -4.29 6.05
CA PRO A 20 37.42 -4.00 5.53
C PRO A 20 36.96 -5.19 4.70
N VAL A 21 36.00 -5.95 5.24
CA VAL A 21 35.32 -6.99 4.48
C VAL A 21 34.47 -6.25 3.44
N PRO A 22 34.66 -6.47 2.13
CA PRO A 22 33.76 -5.93 1.15
C PRO A 22 32.39 -6.58 1.33
N HIS A 23 31.51 -5.92 2.05
CA HIS A 23 30.09 -6.25 2.05
C HIS A 23 29.57 -5.91 0.67
N ARG A 24 29.41 -6.92 -0.18
CA ARG A 24 28.67 -6.77 -1.42
C ARG A 24 27.24 -6.39 -1.03
N PRO A 25 26.76 -5.18 -1.32
CA PRO A 25 25.37 -4.83 -1.05
C PRO A 25 24.50 -5.85 -1.80
N LEU A 26 23.43 -6.32 -1.17
CA LEU A 26 22.38 -7.01 -1.91
C LEU A 26 21.90 -6.05 -3.02
N PRO A 27 21.60 -6.55 -4.23
CA PRO A 27 20.97 -5.71 -5.24
C PRO A 27 19.73 -5.06 -4.65
N THR A 28 19.64 -3.73 -4.76
CA THR A 28 18.44 -3.00 -4.36
C THR A 28 17.36 -3.14 -5.44
N GLU A 29 16.10 -3.09 -5.02
CA GLU A 29 14.90 -3.22 -5.82
C GLU A 29 14.06 -1.95 -5.66
N SER A 30 13.41 -1.52 -6.75
CA SER A 30 12.45 -0.41 -6.70
C SER A 30 11.20 -0.80 -5.90
N VAL A 31 10.50 0.17 -5.32
CA VAL A 31 9.19 -0.04 -4.66
C VAL A 31 8.21 -0.75 -5.61
N ALA A 32 8.17 -0.34 -6.89
CA ALA A 32 7.32 -0.97 -7.89
C ALA A 32 7.64 -2.46 -8.10
N SER A 33 8.91 -2.84 -8.15
CA SER A 33 9.34 -4.24 -8.29
C SER A 33 9.00 -5.07 -7.06
N ILE A 34 9.18 -4.51 -5.86
CA ILE A 34 8.83 -5.17 -4.60
C ILE A 34 7.32 -5.45 -4.55
N LEU A 35 6.49 -4.44 -4.86
CA LEU A 35 5.04 -4.59 -4.86
C LEU A 35 4.54 -5.56 -5.95
N GLU A 36 5.21 -5.61 -7.10
CA GLU A 36 4.87 -6.56 -8.17
C GLU A 36 5.21 -8.02 -7.78
N HIS A 37 6.34 -8.26 -7.11
CA HIS A 37 6.70 -9.59 -6.61
C HIS A 37 5.83 -10.05 -5.44
N ASP A 38 5.56 -9.15 -4.50
CA ASP A 38 4.84 -9.46 -3.25
C ASP A 38 3.35 -9.10 -3.34
N PHE A 39 2.82 -9.04 -4.56
CA PHE A 39 1.46 -8.61 -4.87
C PHE A 39 0.40 -9.42 -4.10
N ASP A 40 0.44 -10.74 -4.22
CA ASP A 40 -0.50 -11.63 -3.55
C ASP A 40 -0.33 -11.57 -2.03
N ALA A 41 0.91 -11.52 -1.54
CA ALA A 41 1.20 -11.41 -0.11
C ALA A 41 0.65 -10.11 0.48
N THR A 42 0.71 -9.00 -0.26
CA THR A 42 0.14 -7.71 0.14
C THR A 42 -1.38 -7.81 0.29
N ILE A 43 -2.07 -8.44 -0.67
CA ILE A 43 -3.54 -8.64 -0.62
C ILE A 43 -3.93 -9.57 0.53
N GLN A 44 -3.18 -10.65 0.76
CA GLN A 44 -3.45 -11.58 1.87
C GLN A 44 -3.26 -10.90 3.23
N TYR A 45 -2.21 -10.09 3.38
CA TYR A 45 -1.98 -9.33 4.60
C TYR A 45 -3.10 -8.29 4.83
N TRP A 46 -3.52 -7.58 3.78
CA TRP A 46 -4.66 -6.67 3.82
C TRP A 46 -5.93 -7.38 4.28
N MET A 47 -6.23 -8.56 3.72
CA MET A 47 -7.41 -9.33 4.13
C MET A 47 -7.35 -9.72 5.60
N GLY A 48 -6.18 -10.12 6.10
CA GLY A 48 -6.00 -10.44 7.53
C GLY A 48 -6.34 -9.26 8.44
N LEU A 49 -5.93 -8.04 8.06
CA LEU A 49 -6.30 -6.83 8.81
C LEU A 49 -7.80 -6.52 8.73
N VAL A 50 -8.43 -6.75 7.58
CA VAL A 50 -9.88 -6.57 7.41
C VAL A 50 -10.67 -7.60 8.24
N GLU A 51 -10.20 -8.84 8.34
CA GLU A 51 -10.84 -9.90 9.15
C GLU A 51 -10.78 -9.63 10.66
N ASP A 52 -9.79 -8.86 11.11
CA ASP A 52 -9.65 -8.42 12.49
C ASP A 52 -10.49 -7.16 12.81
N ASP A 53 -11.02 -6.47 11.80
CA ASP A 53 -11.82 -5.26 11.96
C ASP A 53 -13.32 -5.56 12.13
N GLN A 54 -13.87 -5.23 13.31
CA GLN A 54 -15.28 -5.49 13.62
C GLN A 54 -16.27 -4.65 12.82
N GLU A 55 -15.86 -3.44 12.39
CA GLU A 55 -16.71 -2.57 11.57
C GLU A 55 -16.82 -3.16 10.16
N LEU A 56 -15.72 -3.62 9.57
CA LEU A 56 -15.73 -4.21 8.23
C LEU A 56 -16.36 -5.62 8.18
N THR A 57 -16.12 -6.43 9.21
CA THR A 57 -16.63 -7.83 9.27
C THR A 57 -18.11 -7.94 9.60
N CYS A 58 -18.77 -6.85 10.03
CA CYS A 58 -20.22 -6.88 10.26
C CYS A 58 -21.01 -7.11 8.95
N ILE A 59 -20.41 -6.82 7.79
CA ILE A 59 -20.94 -7.14 6.47
C ILE A 59 -20.32 -8.47 6.02
N PRO A 60 -21.08 -9.56 5.85
CA PRO A 60 -20.52 -10.85 5.47
C PRO A 60 -20.25 -10.89 3.95
N LEU A 61 -18.99 -10.74 3.56
CA LEU A 61 -18.52 -10.93 2.19
C LEU A 61 -17.47 -12.02 2.12
N SER A 62 -17.44 -12.75 1.02
CA SER A 62 -16.35 -13.66 0.66
C SER A 62 -15.04 -12.91 0.41
N PHE A 63 -13.93 -13.65 0.37
CA PHE A 63 -12.62 -13.11 -0.02
C PHE A 63 -12.69 -12.35 -1.35
N GLU A 64 -13.30 -12.94 -2.39
CA GLU A 64 -13.38 -12.35 -3.73
C GLU A 64 -14.22 -11.06 -3.73
N GLU A 65 -15.36 -11.05 -3.04
CA GLU A 65 -16.21 -9.86 -2.90
C GLU A 65 -15.53 -8.73 -2.10
N ARG A 66 -14.60 -9.07 -1.20
CA ARG A 66 -13.83 -8.10 -0.41
C ARG A 66 -12.64 -7.58 -1.20
N SER A 67 -11.81 -8.45 -1.75
CA SER A 67 -10.48 -8.10 -2.29
C SER A 67 -10.42 -7.93 -3.81
N GLY A 68 -11.47 -8.28 -4.56
CA GLY A 68 -11.43 -8.32 -6.03
C GLY A 68 -11.12 -7.00 -6.75
N HIS A 69 -11.22 -5.87 -6.06
CA HIS A 69 -10.82 -4.55 -6.58
C HIS A 69 -9.31 -4.27 -6.44
N LEU A 70 -8.66 -4.87 -5.45
CA LEU A 70 -7.27 -4.58 -5.09
C LEU A 70 -6.26 -4.88 -6.20
N PRO A 71 -6.42 -5.95 -7.01
CA PRO A 71 -5.45 -6.21 -8.06
C PRO A 71 -5.30 -5.07 -9.07
N HIS A 72 -6.41 -4.40 -9.40
CA HIS A 72 -6.40 -3.29 -10.34
C HIS A 72 -5.85 -2.01 -9.70
N LEU A 73 -6.21 -1.74 -8.45
CA LEU A 73 -5.67 -0.61 -7.69
C LEU A 73 -4.15 -0.71 -7.59
N LEU A 74 -3.63 -1.88 -7.18
CA LEU A 74 -2.19 -2.12 -7.07
C LEU A 74 -1.49 -2.06 -8.44
N ALA A 75 -2.13 -2.52 -9.51
CA ALA A 75 -1.58 -2.39 -10.86
C ALA A 75 -1.45 -0.92 -11.31
N ASP A 76 -2.46 -0.09 -11.04
CA ASP A 76 -2.43 1.36 -11.31
C ASP A 76 -1.30 2.04 -10.50
N LEU A 77 -1.14 1.68 -9.23
CA LEU A 77 -0.04 2.15 -8.37
C LEU A 77 1.34 1.73 -8.90
N ILE A 78 1.54 0.44 -9.22
CA ILE A 78 2.81 -0.08 -9.75
C ILE A 78 3.15 0.61 -11.08
N TYR A 79 2.15 0.82 -11.94
CA TYR A 79 2.33 1.57 -13.18
C TYR A 79 2.79 2.99 -12.90
N ARG A 80 2.15 3.69 -11.96
CA ARG A 80 2.47 5.08 -11.63
C ARG A 80 3.85 5.24 -10.98
N LEU A 81 4.25 4.33 -10.11
CA LEU A 81 5.60 4.28 -9.52
C LEU A 81 6.72 4.14 -10.56
N ARG A 82 6.40 3.64 -11.76
CA ARG A 82 7.36 3.51 -12.88
C ARG A 82 7.42 4.75 -13.77
N LEU A 83 6.52 5.72 -13.56
CA LEU A 83 6.52 6.98 -14.30
C LEU A 83 7.49 8.00 -13.68
N PRO A 84 7.85 9.06 -14.41
CA PRO A 84 8.63 10.16 -13.84
C PRO A 84 7.94 10.77 -12.61
N PRO A 85 8.72 11.28 -11.64
CA PRO A 85 8.18 11.93 -10.45
C PRO A 85 7.15 13.02 -10.78
N ASN A 86 6.14 13.17 -9.93
CA ASN A 86 5.00 14.10 -10.09
C ASN A 86 4.03 13.79 -11.25
N SER A 87 4.11 12.60 -11.85
CA SER A 87 3.01 12.12 -12.72
C SER A 87 1.72 12.08 -11.92
N LYS A 88 0.64 12.63 -12.48
CA LYS A 88 -0.68 12.66 -11.83
C LYS A 88 -1.35 11.30 -11.84
N ALA A 89 -2.19 11.05 -10.83
CA ALA A 89 -3.11 9.92 -10.85
C ALA A 89 -4.00 9.99 -12.09
N ASN A 90 -4.20 8.85 -12.74
CA ASN A 90 -5.18 8.76 -13.82
C ASN A 90 -6.59 8.59 -13.24
N ILE A 91 -7.59 8.91 -14.05
CA ILE A 91 -8.97 8.54 -13.73
C ILE A 91 -9.07 7.01 -13.84
N SER A 92 -9.41 6.35 -12.73
CA SER A 92 -9.65 4.92 -12.66
C SER A 92 -11.15 4.64 -12.67
N LEU A 93 -11.65 4.12 -13.79
CA LEU A 93 -13.05 3.67 -13.88
C LEU A 93 -13.33 2.54 -12.87
N LEU A 94 -12.33 1.72 -12.57
CA LEU A 94 -12.45 0.62 -11.63
C LEU A 94 -12.56 1.12 -10.18
N ALA A 95 -11.87 2.21 -9.83
CA ALA A 95 -12.07 2.88 -8.53
C ALA A 95 -13.53 3.38 -8.37
N ARG A 96 -14.09 3.99 -9.43
CA ARG A 96 -15.53 4.38 -9.41
C ARG A 96 -16.45 3.16 -9.30
N GLN A 97 -16.19 2.09 -10.05
CA GLN A 97 -16.99 0.88 -9.94
C GLN A 97 -16.90 0.29 -8.52
N HIS A 98 -15.73 0.34 -7.88
CA HIS A 98 -15.56 -0.12 -6.51
C HIS A 98 -16.48 0.62 -5.53
N GLY A 99 -16.57 1.95 -5.60
CA GLY A 99 -17.50 2.73 -4.76
C GLY A 99 -18.97 2.35 -4.96
N ASP A 100 -19.40 2.10 -6.21
CA ASP A 100 -20.75 1.59 -6.49
C ASP A 100 -20.99 0.20 -5.90
N HIS A 101 -20.00 -0.68 -5.95
CA HIS A 101 -20.10 -2.02 -5.36
C HIS A 101 -20.18 -1.94 -3.83
N ARG A 102 -19.36 -1.10 -3.18
CA ARG A 102 -19.41 -0.90 -1.73
C ARG A 102 -20.75 -0.37 -1.25
N ARG A 103 -21.34 0.61 -1.97
CA ARG A 103 -22.71 1.06 -1.69
C ARG A 103 -23.71 -0.10 -1.75
N LYS A 104 -23.66 -0.92 -2.80
CA LYS A 104 -24.58 -2.08 -2.97
C LYS A 104 -24.37 -3.17 -1.92
N GLN A 105 -23.16 -3.32 -1.40
CA GLN A 105 -22.81 -4.27 -0.34
C GLN A 105 -23.21 -3.77 1.06
N GLY A 106 -23.68 -2.53 1.19
CA GLY A 106 -24.16 -1.97 2.47
C GLY A 106 -23.10 -1.29 3.32
N TYR A 107 -21.95 -0.93 2.73
CA TYR A 107 -20.90 -0.18 3.42
C TYR A 107 -21.37 1.21 3.84
N THR A 108 -20.79 1.72 4.92
CA THR A 108 -20.80 3.15 5.23
C THR A 108 -19.62 3.84 4.53
N ALA A 109 -19.68 5.18 4.41
CA ALA A 109 -18.54 5.95 3.90
C ALA A 109 -17.27 5.73 4.76
N ALA A 110 -17.43 5.63 6.08
CA ALA A 110 -16.32 5.39 7.01
C ALA A 110 -15.63 4.04 6.75
N MET A 111 -16.41 2.99 6.48
CA MET A 111 -15.86 1.68 6.13
C MET A 111 -15.03 1.71 4.83
N VAL A 112 -15.46 2.47 3.80
CA VAL A 112 -14.69 2.61 2.55
C VAL A 112 -13.36 3.33 2.80
N VAL A 113 -13.37 4.38 3.63
CA VAL A 113 -12.14 5.07 4.06
C VAL A 113 -11.22 4.13 4.85
N GLU A 114 -11.78 3.30 5.73
CA GLU A 114 -10.98 2.38 6.54
C GLU A 114 -10.33 1.29 5.69
N GLU A 115 -11.02 0.71 4.71
CA GLU A 115 -10.42 -0.24 3.76
C GLU A 115 -9.22 0.37 3.00
N SER A 116 -9.32 1.63 2.60
CA SER A 116 -8.24 2.37 1.92
C SER A 116 -7.06 2.63 2.87
N ARG A 117 -7.32 2.98 4.13
CA ARG A 117 -6.26 3.11 5.16
C ARG A 117 -5.54 1.80 5.42
N ILE A 118 -6.27 0.69 5.54
CA ILE A 118 -5.68 -0.65 5.71
C ILE A 118 -4.81 -1.02 4.51
N LEU A 119 -5.17 -0.57 3.30
CA LEU A 119 -4.37 -0.79 2.09
C LEU A 119 -3.03 -0.09 2.14
N GLU A 120 -2.96 1.18 2.54
CA GLU A 120 -1.69 1.86 2.73
C GLU A 120 -0.82 1.17 3.78
N VAL A 121 -1.41 0.78 4.92
CA VAL A 121 -0.71 0.02 5.96
C VAL A 121 -0.15 -1.28 5.41
N SER A 122 -0.90 -1.98 4.56
CA SER A 122 -0.48 -3.23 3.93
C SER A 122 0.66 -3.02 2.94
N ILE A 123 0.60 -1.97 2.12
CA ILE A 123 1.68 -1.58 1.20
C ILE A 123 2.96 -1.25 1.97
N PHE A 124 2.86 -0.45 3.04
CA PHE A 124 4.02 -0.12 3.86
C PHE A 124 4.58 -1.33 4.63
N ASN A 125 3.72 -2.26 5.06
CA ASN A 125 4.18 -3.52 5.63
C ASN A 125 4.95 -4.36 4.61
N THR A 126 4.50 -4.41 3.36
CA THR A 126 5.26 -5.06 2.27
C THR A 126 6.64 -4.43 2.10
N LEU A 127 6.75 -3.10 2.11
CA LEU A 127 8.05 -2.42 2.04
C LEU A 127 8.92 -2.69 3.28
N GLN A 128 8.31 -2.71 4.47
CA GLN A 128 9.00 -3.01 5.73
C GLN A 128 9.58 -4.42 5.74
N ASN A 129 8.84 -5.41 5.23
CA ASN A 129 9.31 -6.80 5.10
C ASN A 129 10.43 -6.94 4.06
N ASN A 130 10.56 -5.95 3.18
CA ASN A 130 11.57 -5.87 2.13
C ASN A 130 12.67 -4.85 2.41
N GLN A 131 12.72 -4.28 3.62
CA GLN A 131 13.59 -3.15 3.98
C GLN A 131 15.07 -3.32 3.59
N PRO A 132 15.71 -4.51 3.69
CA PRO A 132 17.10 -4.70 3.26
C PRO A 132 17.32 -4.58 1.74
N ARG A 133 16.25 -4.67 0.94
CA ARG A 133 16.27 -4.69 -0.53
C ARG A 133 15.75 -3.38 -1.14
N VAL A 134 15.09 -2.51 -0.38
CA VAL A 134 14.53 -1.26 -0.92
C VAL A 134 15.64 -0.33 -1.45
N ASP A 135 15.46 0.19 -2.66
CA ASP A 135 16.24 1.33 -3.16
C ASP A 135 15.82 2.64 -2.47
N PHE A 136 16.62 3.06 -1.50
CA PHE A 136 16.36 4.27 -0.72
C PHE A 136 16.61 5.58 -1.48
N SER A 137 17.15 5.54 -2.71
CA SER A 137 17.44 6.76 -3.48
C SER A 137 16.17 7.52 -3.91
N GLN A 138 15.04 6.83 -4.05
CA GLN A 138 13.76 7.41 -4.49
C GLN A 138 12.60 7.16 -3.51
N VAL A 139 12.84 6.51 -2.37
CA VAL A 139 11.79 6.04 -1.45
C VAL A 139 10.81 7.12 -0.98
N LEU A 140 11.26 8.36 -0.76
CA LEU A 140 10.35 9.45 -0.33
C LEU A 140 9.39 9.85 -1.45
N LEU A 141 9.84 9.84 -2.71
CA LEU A 141 9.00 10.09 -3.86
C LEU A 141 8.01 8.95 -4.08
N ASP A 142 8.45 7.71 -3.84
CA ASP A 142 7.60 6.52 -3.91
C ASP A 142 6.53 6.55 -2.83
N ILE A 143 6.87 6.92 -1.58
CA ILE A 143 5.91 7.09 -0.48
C ILE A 143 4.86 8.15 -0.83
N MET A 144 5.28 9.29 -1.38
CA MET A 144 4.35 10.33 -1.83
C MET A 144 3.44 9.82 -2.95
N THR A 145 3.96 9.01 -3.86
CA THR A 145 3.18 8.42 -4.97
C THR A 145 2.19 7.39 -4.48
N ILE A 146 2.56 6.57 -3.48
CA ILE A 146 1.66 5.61 -2.83
C ILE A 146 0.46 6.33 -2.22
N ALA A 147 0.71 7.32 -1.36
CA ALA A 147 -0.35 8.06 -0.69
C ALA A 147 -1.27 8.76 -1.71
N ASP A 148 -0.70 9.49 -2.66
CA ASP A 148 -1.50 10.24 -3.65
C ASP A 148 -2.32 9.33 -4.57
N GLU A 149 -1.81 8.14 -4.94
CA GLU A 149 -2.57 7.19 -5.77
C GLU A 149 -3.71 6.54 -4.99
N VAL A 150 -3.45 6.09 -3.75
CA VAL A 150 -4.47 5.46 -2.92
C VAL A 150 -5.58 6.47 -2.58
N ASP A 151 -5.21 7.70 -2.18
CA ASP A 151 -6.16 8.78 -1.90
C ASP A 151 -6.97 9.18 -3.15
N SER A 152 -6.32 9.27 -4.33
CA SER A 152 -7.02 9.57 -5.59
C SER A 152 -8.03 8.49 -5.95
N GLN A 153 -7.71 7.21 -5.77
CA GLN A 153 -8.67 6.14 -6.04
C GLN A 153 -9.79 6.10 -4.99
N LEU A 154 -9.50 6.41 -3.73
CA LEU A 154 -10.53 6.60 -2.70
C LEU A 154 -11.47 7.75 -3.06
N GLU A 155 -10.95 8.92 -3.45
CA GLU A 155 -11.77 10.07 -3.89
C GLU A 155 -12.70 9.68 -5.04
N GLN A 156 -12.15 8.97 -6.04
CA GLN A 156 -12.92 8.49 -7.18
C GLN A 156 -13.98 7.45 -6.80
N ALA A 157 -13.69 6.56 -5.86
CA ALA A 157 -14.67 5.63 -5.31
C ALA A 157 -15.76 6.37 -4.52
N MET A 158 -15.41 7.41 -3.76
CA MET A 158 -16.39 8.18 -2.98
C MET A 158 -17.37 8.94 -3.88
N HIS A 159 -16.91 9.46 -5.02
CA HIS A 159 -17.79 10.10 -6.01
C HIS A 159 -18.92 9.20 -6.51
N SER A 160 -18.63 7.92 -6.76
CA SER A 160 -19.67 6.97 -7.16
C SER A 160 -20.44 6.44 -5.97
N PHE A 161 -19.80 6.18 -4.82
CA PHE A 161 -20.42 5.73 -3.59
C PHE A 161 -21.57 6.66 -3.16
N GLU A 162 -21.33 7.97 -3.19
CA GLU A 162 -22.30 9.01 -2.80
C GLU A 162 -23.29 9.38 -3.91
N ALA A 163 -23.12 8.85 -5.14
CA ALA A 163 -23.99 9.18 -6.26
C ALA A 163 -25.45 8.78 -5.97
N TRP A 164 -26.24 9.79 -5.61
CA TRP A 164 -27.65 9.70 -5.27
C TRP A 164 -28.49 9.29 -6.49
N PRO A 165 -29.37 8.27 -6.41
CA PRO A 165 -30.20 7.84 -7.54
C PRO A 165 -31.31 8.83 -7.96
N GLY A 166 -31.46 9.97 -7.28
CA GLY A 166 -32.56 10.93 -7.50
C GLY A 166 -32.25 12.20 -8.31
N SER A 167 -31.13 12.28 -9.04
CA SER A 167 -30.87 13.44 -9.93
C SER A 167 -31.44 13.30 -11.34
N ALA A 168 -32.24 12.25 -11.62
CA ALA A 168 -32.94 12.07 -12.90
C ALA A 168 -34.38 12.64 -12.92
N GLY A 169 -34.73 13.52 -11.98
CA GLY A 169 -36.10 14.03 -11.84
C GLY A 169 -36.17 15.50 -11.44
N SER A 170 -35.79 16.41 -12.34
CA SER A 170 -36.26 17.81 -12.35
C SER A 170 -35.69 18.55 -13.57
N ALA A 171 -36.19 18.22 -14.75
CA ALA A 171 -36.28 19.18 -15.83
C ALA A 171 -37.76 19.26 -16.20
N ALA A 172 -38.46 20.15 -15.50
CA ALA A 172 -39.73 20.70 -15.95
C ALA A 172 -39.47 21.79 -16.99
#